data_AF-A0A538DV62-F1
#
_entry.id   AF-A0A538DV62-F1
#
_cell.length_a   1.000
_cell.length_b   1.000
_cell.length_c   1.000
_cell.angle_alpha   90.00
_cell.angle_beta   90.00
_cell.angle_gamma   90.00
#
_symmetry.space_group_name_H-M   'P 1'
#
loop_
_entity.id
_entity.type
_entity.pdbx_description
1 polymer ?
#
loop_
_entity_poly.entity_id
_entity_poly.type
_entity_poly.pdbx_seq_one_letter_code
_entity_poly.pdbx_strand_id
1 'polypeptide(L)'
;MTGATAASYLTTFAVGTSRPNASSINFGVGETKANMVTLPVNSQGQLVVYNFQGAVDVIVDVVGWYSEPNTTFGSVFTGVGPFRRFDTRIDRGAPLGAGEAMSIPIVSNGSSVAAVMLNVTVTGPTEASYLTVWPTGTAQPYTSNINYVAGDTVPNVVIVPIGTAGSVDFFNFAGDAHVIIDVLGVFDGGPLPLLGGRFVSTTPTRALDTRLATGGTSGALADHSSLVLDVRHAGVPSDATAVMMNVTVATPTSGGYVTVWPAGRAMLDSSNLNFRAGQVTANLVVVPLGTDGGVSFFNAFGSTHVIADVVGYYR
;
A
#
# COMPACT_ATOMS: atom_id res chain seq x y z
N MET A 1 14.59 2.87 -1.82
CA MET A 1 15.89 2.25 -2.17
C MET A 1 16.36 2.83 -3.51
N THR A 2 17.66 2.87 -3.77
CA THR A 2 18.24 3.41 -5.01
C THR A 2 19.58 2.74 -5.34
N GLY A 3 20.10 2.94 -6.56
CA GLY A 3 21.46 2.53 -6.92
C GLY A 3 21.67 1.01 -7.00
N ALA A 4 20.61 0.22 -7.24
CA ALA A 4 20.71 -1.24 -7.26
C ALA A 4 21.66 -1.74 -8.35
N THR A 5 22.62 -2.61 -7.99
CA THR A 5 23.60 -3.17 -8.93
C THR A 5 23.15 -4.48 -9.60
N ALA A 6 22.02 -5.05 -9.15
CA ALA A 6 21.42 -6.27 -9.67
C ALA A 6 19.90 -6.22 -9.47
N ALA A 7 19.15 -6.94 -10.31
CA ALA A 7 17.75 -7.21 -10.00
C ALA A 7 17.67 -8.03 -8.70
N SER A 8 16.89 -7.56 -7.73
CA SER A 8 16.85 -8.11 -6.38
C SER A 8 15.53 -7.78 -5.69
N TYR A 9 15.44 -8.09 -4.41
CA TYR A 9 14.37 -7.66 -3.53
C TYR A 9 14.91 -7.39 -2.13
N LEU A 10 14.21 -6.52 -1.40
CA LEU A 10 14.40 -6.38 0.05
C LEU A 10 13.30 -7.14 0.79
N THR A 11 13.66 -7.72 1.93
CA THR A 11 12.70 -8.21 2.94
C THR A 11 12.98 -7.49 4.25
N THR A 12 11.96 -6.82 4.80
CA THR A 12 12.01 -6.20 6.12
C THR A 12 11.32 -7.08 7.14
N PHE A 13 11.93 -7.25 8.32
CA PHE A 13 11.36 -8.08 9.39
C PHE A 13 11.91 -7.71 10.76
N ALA A 14 11.22 -8.15 11.80
CA ALA A 14 11.57 -7.87 13.19
C ALA A 14 12.85 -8.60 13.62
N VAL A 15 13.68 -7.92 14.41
CA VAL A 15 14.89 -8.50 15.01
C VAL A 15 14.52 -9.72 15.86
N GLY A 16 15.28 -10.81 15.74
CA GLY A 16 15.05 -12.03 16.50
C GLY A 16 14.01 -13.00 15.90
N THR A 17 13.42 -12.66 14.75
CA THR A 17 12.54 -13.56 14.00
C THR A 17 13.24 -14.17 12.78
N SER A 18 12.73 -15.29 12.29
CA SER A 18 13.18 -15.84 11.01
C SER A 18 12.73 -14.95 9.86
N ARG A 19 13.60 -14.74 8.86
CA ARG A 19 13.25 -13.99 7.66
C ARG A 19 12.01 -14.58 6.97
N PRO A 20 10.95 -13.80 6.74
CA PRO A 20 9.80 -14.23 5.95
C PRO A 20 10.18 -14.61 4.51
N ASN A 21 9.40 -15.48 3.87
CA ASN A 21 9.54 -15.79 2.44
C ASN A 21 8.77 -14.79 1.54
N ALA A 22 8.73 -13.53 1.97
CA ALA A 22 8.02 -12.44 1.32
C ALA A 22 8.99 -11.30 1.01
N SER A 23 8.87 -10.71 -0.17
CA SER A 23 9.60 -9.48 -0.51
C SER A 23 8.78 -8.26 -0.10
N SER A 24 9.42 -7.31 0.58
CA SER A 24 8.86 -6.00 0.86
C SER A 24 8.91 -5.10 -0.37
N ILE A 25 9.94 -5.20 -1.20
CA ILE A 25 10.03 -4.42 -2.45
C ILE A 25 10.92 -5.16 -3.46
N ASN A 26 10.50 -5.20 -4.72
CA ASN A 26 11.24 -5.80 -5.83
C ASN A 26 11.72 -4.71 -6.79
N PHE A 27 12.94 -4.85 -7.31
CA PHE A 27 13.57 -3.82 -8.15
C PHE A 27 14.57 -4.43 -9.14
N GLY A 28 14.71 -3.75 -10.28
CA GLY A 28 15.73 -3.97 -11.29
C GLY A 28 17.02 -3.18 -11.04
N VAL A 29 18.00 -3.35 -11.95
CA VAL A 29 19.27 -2.60 -11.92
C VAL A 29 19.01 -1.10 -12.10
N GLY A 30 19.59 -0.28 -11.24
CA GLY A 30 19.50 1.19 -11.29
C GLY A 30 18.15 1.77 -10.92
N GLU A 31 17.14 0.95 -10.61
CA GLU A 31 15.82 1.43 -10.24
C GLU A 31 15.85 2.18 -8.90
N THR A 32 14.99 3.21 -8.81
CA THR A 32 14.66 3.88 -7.55
C THR A 32 13.17 3.70 -7.32
N LYS A 33 12.82 3.18 -6.15
CA LYS A 33 11.46 2.78 -5.76
C LYS A 33 11.30 2.97 -4.26
N ALA A 34 10.07 3.30 -3.90
CA ALA A 34 9.58 3.38 -2.53
C ALA A 34 8.48 2.33 -2.34
N ASN A 35 8.39 1.79 -1.12
CA ASN A 35 7.22 1.04 -0.65
C ASN A 35 7.07 1.29 0.85
N MET A 36 5.83 1.23 1.36
CA MET A 36 5.56 1.27 2.79
C MET A 36 5.60 -0.14 3.38
N VAL A 37 6.13 -0.26 4.60
CA VAL A 37 6.12 -1.50 5.36
C VAL A 37 5.69 -1.22 6.80
N THR A 38 4.94 -2.16 7.38
CA THR A 38 4.59 -2.17 8.80
C THR A 38 5.13 -3.44 9.43
N LEU A 39 5.93 -3.29 10.49
CA LEU A 39 6.53 -4.40 11.20
C LEU A 39 6.83 -4.00 12.66
N PRO A 40 6.84 -4.96 13.59
CA PRO A 40 7.27 -4.69 14.95
C PRO A 40 8.78 -4.40 14.98
N VAL A 41 9.17 -3.48 15.87
CA VAL A 41 10.56 -3.18 16.20
C VAL A 41 10.89 -3.73 17.58
N ASN A 42 12.15 -4.07 17.83
CA ASN A 42 12.55 -4.48 19.19
C ASN A 42 12.54 -3.27 20.16
N SER A 43 12.83 -3.51 21.43
CA SER A 43 12.91 -2.46 22.46
C SER A 43 13.96 -1.38 22.20
N GLN A 44 14.87 -1.59 21.24
CA GLN A 44 15.87 -0.62 20.80
C GLN A 44 15.46 0.11 19.51
N GLY A 45 14.25 -0.11 18.99
CA GLY A 45 13.76 0.47 17.74
C GLY A 45 14.41 -0.12 16.48
N GLN A 46 15.04 -1.29 16.59
CA GLN A 46 15.75 -1.91 15.47
C GLN A 46 14.82 -2.81 14.65
N LEU A 47 15.14 -2.87 13.35
CA LEU A 47 14.56 -3.76 12.36
C LEU A 47 15.67 -4.40 11.53
N VAL A 48 15.33 -5.44 10.77
CA VAL A 48 16.24 -6.06 9.80
C VAL A 48 15.80 -5.71 8.39
N VAL A 49 16.75 -5.28 7.55
CA VAL A 49 16.59 -5.18 6.09
C VAL A 49 17.51 -6.21 5.46
N TYR A 50 16.93 -7.22 4.82
CA TYR A 50 17.68 -8.21 4.05
C TYR A 50 17.66 -7.83 2.57
N ASN A 51 18.82 -7.81 1.92
CA ASN A 51 18.95 -7.74 0.46
C ASN A 51 19.30 -9.11 -0.10
N PHE A 52 18.58 -9.58 -1.12
CA PHE A 52 18.78 -10.91 -1.68
C PHE A 52 20.11 -11.08 -2.41
N GLN A 53 20.45 -10.13 -3.28
CA GLN A 53 21.70 -10.15 -4.04
C GLN A 53 22.07 -8.74 -4.54
N GLY A 54 23.32 -8.59 -5.01
CA GLY A 54 23.87 -7.30 -5.43
C GLY A 54 24.05 -6.32 -4.27
N ALA A 55 24.28 -5.06 -4.60
CA ALA A 55 24.31 -3.94 -3.67
C ALA A 55 23.17 -2.96 -4.00
N VAL A 56 22.67 -2.25 -2.99
CA VAL A 56 21.60 -1.26 -3.10
C VAL A 56 21.66 -0.31 -1.91
N ASP A 57 21.40 0.97 -2.15
CA ASP A 57 21.27 1.97 -1.09
C ASP A 57 19.86 1.95 -0.52
N VAL A 58 19.76 1.88 0.80
CA VAL A 58 18.48 1.82 1.52
C VAL A 58 18.32 3.05 2.38
N ILE A 59 17.20 3.75 2.17
CA ILE A 59 16.73 4.86 3.01
C ILE A 59 15.48 4.36 3.72
N VAL A 60 15.40 4.61 5.02
CA VAL A 60 14.25 4.22 5.87
C VAL A 60 13.70 5.48 6.53
N ASP A 61 12.52 5.90 6.09
CA ASP A 61 11.78 7.00 6.69
C ASP A 61 10.65 6.45 7.57
N VAL A 62 10.58 6.92 8.82
CA VAL A 62 9.51 6.52 9.76
C VAL A 62 8.37 7.53 9.68
N VAL A 63 7.22 7.09 9.16
CA VAL A 63 6.03 7.94 8.98
C VAL A 63 5.05 7.91 10.17
N GLY A 64 5.22 6.95 11.09
CA GLY A 64 4.37 6.77 12.25
C GLY A 64 4.66 5.48 13.00
N TRP A 65 3.89 5.20 14.05
CA TRP A 65 3.96 3.97 14.83
C TRP A 65 2.56 3.53 15.27
N TYR A 66 2.40 2.22 15.45
CA TYR A 66 1.19 1.63 16.03
C TYR A 66 1.47 1.23 17.47
N SER A 67 0.50 1.46 18.33
CA SER A 67 0.57 1.08 19.73
C SER A 67 0.34 -0.41 19.92
N GLU A 68 0.88 -0.97 21.01
CA GLU A 68 0.56 -2.34 21.43
C GLU A 68 -0.97 -2.50 21.66
N PRO A 69 -1.57 -3.66 21.33
CA PRO A 69 -3.02 -3.87 21.36
C PRO A 69 -3.72 -3.58 22.70
N ASN A 70 -2.98 -3.66 23.81
CA ASN A 70 -3.52 -3.49 25.18
C ASN A 70 -3.24 -2.10 25.78
N THR A 71 -2.82 -1.14 24.96
CA THR A 71 -2.61 0.24 25.40
C THR A 71 -3.86 1.08 25.13
N THR A 72 -4.13 2.06 25.98
CA THR A 72 -5.23 3.03 25.79
C THR A 72 -4.88 4.14 24.80
N PHE A 73 -3.63 4.20 24.34
CA PHE A 73 -3.11 5.20 23.40
C PHE A 73 -3.13 4.67 21.96
N GLY A 74 -3.34 5.53 20.96
CA GLY A 74 -3.32 5.16 19.53
C GLY A 74 -4.67 5.36 18.85
N SER A 75 -4.64 5.73 17.57
CA SER A 75 -5.84 5.99 16.79
C SER A 75 -6.53 4.71 16.34
N VAL A 76 -7.85 4.74 16.27
CA VAL A 76 -8.68 3.71 15.66
C VAL A 76 -8.77 3.95 14.17
N PHE A 77 -8.49 2.91 13.39
CA PHE A 77 -8.66 2.93 11.95
C PHE A 77 -10.07 2.48 11.60
N THR A 78 -10.79 3.31 10.86
CA THR A 78 -12.05 2.95 10.23
C THR A 78 -11.85 2.84 8.73
N GLY A 79 -11.92 1.61 8.22
CA GLY A 79 -11.89 1.34 6.80
C GLY A 79 -13.18 1.84 6.13
N VAL A 80 -13.04 2.73 5.14
CA VAL A 80 -14.19 3.33 4.43
C VAL A 80 -14.14 3.10 2.92
N GLY A 81 -13.08 2.47 2.42
CA GLY A 81 -12.80 2.36 1.00
C GLY A 81 -12.54 0.94 0.46
N PRO A 82 -11.94 0.86 -0.75
CA PRO A 82 -11.46 2.00 -1.53
C PRO A 82 -12.61 2.90 -2.01
N PHE A 83 -12.39 4.21 -2.13
CA PHE A 83 -13.22 5.12 -2.93
C PHE A 83 -12.37 6.24 -3.55
N ARG A 84 -12.70 6.64 -4.77
CA ARG A 84 -11.99 7.71 -5.48
C ARG A 84 -12.30 9.06 -4.84
N ARG A 85 -11.28 9.74 -4.34
CA ARG A 85 -11.41 11.11 -3.84
C ARG A 85 -11.08 12.15 -4.90
N PHE A 86 -10.04 11.90 -5.68
CA PHE A 86 -9.57 12.84 -6.69
C PHE A 86 -8.82 12.11 -7.81
N ASP A 87 -9.00 12.56 -9.04
CA ASP A 87 -8.31 12.11 -10.24
C ASP A 87 -7.97 13.31 -11.12
N THR A 88 -6.69 13.63 -11.23
CA THR A 88 -6.22 14.75 -12.07
C THR A 88 -6.67 14.65 -13.55
N ARG A 89 -6.94 13.45 -14.06
CA ARG A 89 -7.41 13.25 -15.44
C ARG A 89 -8.83 13.74 -15.66
N ILE A 90 -9.65 13.75 -14.61
CA ILE A 90 -11.10 14.02 -14.69
C ILE A 90 -11.43 15.30 -13.90
N ASP A 91 -11.04 15.37 -12.64
CA ASP A 91 -11.43 16.45 -11.72
C ASP A 91 -10.64 17.73 -11.97
N ARG A 92 -9.37 17.59 -12.38
CA ARG A 92 -8.50 18.72 -12.74
C ARG A 92 -8.45 18.95 -14.26
N GLY A 93 -8.59 17.88 -15.06
CA GLY A 93 -8.47 17.92 -16.52
C GLY A 93 -7.05 18.16 -17.04
N ALA A 94 -6.03 18.09 -16.18
CA ALA A 94 -4.63 18.31 -16.52
C ALA A 94 -3.71 17.57 -15.54
N PRO A 95 -2.52 17.12 -15.97
CA PRO A 95 -1.54 16.53 -15.06
C PRO A 95 -1.02 17.55 -14.04
N LEU A 96 -0.36 17.04 -13.00
CA LEU A 96 0.44 17.83 -12.06
C LEU A 96 1.83 18.03 -12.68
N GLY A 97 2.22 19.28 -12.91
CA GLY A 97 3.46 19.62 -13.63
C GLY A 97 4.72 19.57 -12.77
N ALA A 98 5.85 19.91 -13.39
CA ALA A 98 7.16 19.91 -12.75
C ALA A 98 7.26 20.98 -11.67
N GLY A 99 7.72 20.59 -10.48
CA GLY A 99 7.81 21.48 -9.31
C GLY A 99 6.44 21.93 -8.78
N GLU A 100 5.34 21.34 -9.25
CA GLU A 100 4.00 21.75 -8.87
C GLU A 100 3.50 20.96 -7.66
N ALA A 101 2.79 21.64 -6.76
CA ALA A 101 2.03 21.03 -5.69
C ALA A 101 0.53 21.32 -5.83
N MET A 102 -0.30 20.36 -5.42
CA MET A 102 -1.74 20.52 -5.30
C MET A 102 -2.23 20.12 -3.91
N SER A 103 -3.16 20.91 -3.36
CA SER A 103 -3.83 20.62 -2.08
C SER A 103 -5.20 20.01 -2.33
N ILE A 104 -5.46 18.83 -1.78
CA ILE A 104 -6.72 18.12 -1.94
C ILE A 104 -7.42 18.01 -0.58
N PRO A 105 -8.61 18.60 -0.40
CA PRO A 105 -9.43 18.35 0.78
C PRO A 105 -9.84 16.88 0.79
N ILE A 106 -9.47 16.13 1.83
CA ILE A 106 -9.81 14.70 1.97
C ILE A 106 -11.04 14.53 2.87
N VAL A 107 -11.09 15.30 3.96
CA VAL A 107 -12.20 15.33 4.92
C VAL A 107 -12.77 16.74 5.04
N SER A 108 -13.94 16.88 5.67
CA SER A 108 -14.50 18.20 5.95
C SER A 108 -13.62 19.00 6.91
N ASN A 109 -13.58 20.32 6.74
CA ASN A 109 -12.91 21.21 7.68
C ASN A 109 -13.50 21.05 9.10
N GLY A 110 -12.63 21.01 10.11
CA GLY A 110 -13.02 20.75 11.52
C GLY A 110 -13.37 19.30 11.83
N SER A 111 -13.12 18.35 10.90
CA SER A 111 -13.24 16.92 11.17
C SER A 111 -12.34 16.49 12.34
N SER A 112 -12.78 15.49 13.10
CA SER A 112 -12.00 14.84 14.16
C SER A 112 -11.04 13.77 13.64
N VAL A 113 -10.86 13.65 12.32
CA VAL A 113 -9.89 12.73 11.70
C VAL A 113 -8.48 13.28 11.87
N ALA A 114 -7.59 12.49 12.47
CA ALA A 114 -6.19 12.85 12.66
C ALA A 114 -5.33 12.54 11.42
N ALA A 115 -5.60 11.42 10.75
CA ALA A 115 -4.84 10.97 9.59
C ALA A 115 -5.72 10.16 8.64
N VAL A 116 -5.25 10.01 7.41
CA VAL A 116 -5.90 9.20 6.38
C VAL A 116 -4.93 8.19 5.81
N MET A 117 -5.48 7.04 5.43
CA MET A 117 -4.79 6.06 4.63
C MET A 117 -5.29 6.15 3.19
N LEU A 118 -4.37 6.38 2.27
CA LEU A 118 -4.63 6.59 0.85
C LEU A 118 -3.94 5.49 0.04
N ASN A 119 -4.56 5.09 -1.06
CA ASN A 119 -3.84 4.50 -2.18
C ASN A 119 -3.63 5.61 -3.22
N VAL A 120 -2.37 6.01 -3.40
CA VAL A 120 -2.00 7.09 -4.32
C VAL A 120 -1.36 6.46 -5.55
N THR A 121 -1.92 6.73 -6.72
CA THR A 121 -1.42 6.20 -7.99
C THR A 121 -0.92 7.32 -8.87
N VAL A 122 0.31 7.20 -9.35
CA VAL A 122 0.87 8.03 -10.42
C VAL A 122 0.68 7.29 -11.74
N THR A 123 0.21 7.97 -12.79
CA THR A 123 0.02 7.38 -14.12
C THR A 123 0.40 8.34 -15.24
N GLY A 124 0.97 7.79 -16.33
CA GLY A 124 1.41 8.56 -17.49
C GLY A 124 2.43 9.66 -17.19
N PRO A 125 3.42 9.47 -16.28
CA PRO A 125 4.47 10.45 -16.10
C PRO A 125 5.32 10.60 -17.37
N THR A 126 5.85 11.79 -17.61
CA THR A 126 6.64 12.10 -18.81
C THR A 126 8.14 11.88 -18.64
N GLU A 127 8.66 11.86 -17.41
CA GLU A 127 10.06 11.59 -17.09
C GLU A 127 10.22 10.92 -15.72
N ALA A 128 11.47 10.61 -15.35
CA ALA A 128 11.79 10.10 -14.02
C ALA A 128 11.61 11.19 -12.95
N SER A 129 10.81 10.89 -11.94
CA SER A 129 10.44 11.85 -10.90
C SER A 129 9.98 11.13 -9.62
N TYR A 130 9.49 11.89 -8.66
CA TYR A 130 8.88 11.40 -7.45
C TYR A 130 7.71 12.27 -7.00
N LEU A 131 6.80 11.63 -6.26
CA LEU A 131 5.69 12.28 -5.57
C LEU A 131 5.98 12.36 -4.07
N THR A 132 5.80 13.55 -3.49
CA THR A 132 5.82 13.77 -2.03
C THR A 132 4.42 14.09 -1.55
N VAL A 133 4.00 13.51 -0.42
CA VAL A 133 2.67 13.68 0.18
C VAL A 133 2.80 14.07 1.65
N TRP A 134 2.13 15.16 2.07
CA TRP A 134 2.26 15.69 3.44
C TRP A 134 1.01 16.47 3.88
N PRO A 135 0.81 16.71 5.19
CA PRO A 135 -0.33 17.50 5.67
C PRO A 135 -0.24 18.96 5.22
N THR A 136 -1.31 19.46 4.60
CA THR A 136 -1.42 20.87 4.18
C THR A 136 -1.18 21.83 5.35
N GLY A 137 -0.44 22.90 5.10
CA GLY A 137 -0.10 23.90 6.11
C GLY A 137 1.15 23.57 6.94
N THR A 138 1.86 22.50 6.59
CA THR A 138 3.20 22.19 7.11
C THR A 138 4.27 22.31 6.03
N ALA A 139 5.55 22.35 6.42
CA ALA A 139 6.64 22.40 5.47
C ALA A 139 6.75 21.06 4.69
N GLN A 140 6.94 21.14 3.38
CA GLN A 140 7.16 19.97 2.54
C GLN A 140 8.38 19.18 3.02
N PRO A 141 8.26 17.87 3.28
CA PRO A 141 9.38 17.03 3.66
C PRO A 141 10.28 16.71 2.44
N TYR A 142 11.52 16.30 2.71
CA TYR A 142 12.47 15.85 1.68
C TYR A 142 12.30 14.37 1.28
N THR A 143 11.22 13.72 1.72
CA THR A 143 10.94 12.31 1.48
C THR A 143 10.08 12.11 0.23
N SER A 144 10.22 10.96 -0.43
CA SER A 144 9.36 10.56 -1.55
C SER A 144 8.45 9.42 -1.14
N ASN A 145 7.15 9.52 -1.46
CA ASN A 145 6.19 8.44 -1.25
C ASN A 145 6.15 7.50 -2.46
N ILE A 146 6.35 8.01 -3.68
CA ILE A 146 6.29 7.24 -4.92
C ILE A 146 7.43 7.70 -5.82
N ASN A 147 8.19 6.77 -6.38
CA ASN A 147 9.16 7.04 -7.43
C ASN A 147 8.70 6.35 -8.71
N TYR A 148 8.88 7.01 -9.85
CA TYR A 148 8.39 6.54 -11.15
C TYR A 148 9.29 7.03 -12.29
N VAL A 149 9.23 6.33 -13.41
CA VAL A 149 9.85 6.73 -14.68
C VAL A 149 8.80 6.94 -15.77
N ALA A 150 9.21 7.54 -16.89
CA ALA A 150 8.32 7.85 -18.01
C ALA A 150 7.44 6.67 -18.43
N GLY A 151 6.14 6.93 -18.58
CA GLY A 151 5.13 5.96 -19.01
C GLY A 151 4.64 5.00 -17.92
N ASP A 152 5.14 5.08 -16.69
CA ASP A 152 4.72 4.20 -15.62
C ASP A 152 3.25 4.39 -15.20
N THR A 153 2.70 3.37 -14.56
CA THR A 153 1.57 3.51 -13.64
C THR A 153 1.97 2.80 -12.35
N VAL A 154 2.08 3.53 -11.24
CA VAL A 154 2.59 3.01 -9.95
C VAL A 154 1.71 3.48 -8.80
N PRO A 155 1.08 2.55 -8.06
CA PRO A 155 0.41 2.83 -6.80
C PRO A 155 1.34 2.62 -5.60
N ASN A 156 1.12 3.38 -4.53
CA ASN A 156 1.64 3.08 -3.20
C ASN A 156 0.62 3.49 -2.13
N VAL A 157 0.61 2.77 -1.01
CA VAL A 157 -0.16 3.18 0.17
C VAL A 157 0.56 4.33 0.87
N VAL A 158 -0.19 5.34 1.30
CA VAL A 158 0.30 6.51 2.04
C VAL A 158 -0.54 6.67 3.31
N ILE A 159 0.11 6.79 4.46
CA ILE A 159 -0.52 7.23 5.72
C ILE A 159 -0.01 8.64 5.97
N VAL A 160 -0.93 9.59 6.08
CA VAL A 160 -0.58 11.01 6.22
C VAL A 160 -1.55 11.69 7.18
N PRO A 161 -1.06 12.53 8.12
CA PRO A 161 -1.93 13.38 8.93
C PRO A 161 -2.80 14.28 8.06
N ILE A 162 -3.96 14.67 8.58
CA ILE A 162 -4.79 15.68 7.94
C ILE A 162 -4.26 17.07 8.33
N GLY A 163 -4.04 17.91 7.32
CA GLY A 163 -3.61 19.29 7.48
C GLY A 163 -4.76 20.28 7.61
N THR A 164 -4.42 21.57 7.44
CA THR A 164 -5.40 22.67 7.50
C THR A 164 -6.55 22.46 6.50
N ALA A 165 -7.76 22.83 6.89
CA ALA A 165 -8.98 22.69 6.09
C ALA A 165 -9.35 21.23 5.70
N GLY A 166 -8.77 20.22 6.36
CA GLY A 166 -9.07 18.82 6.06
C GLY A 166 -8.25 18.26 4.89
N SER A 167 -7.13 18.90 4.54
CA SER A 167 -6.42 18.67 3.28
C SER A 167 -5.07 17.97 3.40
N VAL A 168 -4.62 17.41 2.28
CA VAL A 168 -3.31 16.82 2.07
C VAL A 168 -2.70 17.43 0.81
N ASP A 169 -1.40 17.73 0.85
CA ASP A 169 -0.64 18.27 -0.29
C ASP A 169 0.11 17.15 -1.03
N PHE A 170 0.17 17.28 -2.35
CA PHE A 170 0.84 16.35 -3.28
C PHE A 170 1.76 17.16 -4.20
N PHE A 171 3.05 16.83 -4.23
CA PHE A 171 4.06 17.51 -5.05
C PHE A 171 4.68 16.57 -6.07
N ASN A 172 4.82 17.03 -7.30
CA ASN A 172 5.59 16.36 -8.35
C ASN A 172 6.89 17.14 -8.60
N PHE A 173 8.03 16.45 -8.54
CA PHE A 173 9.34 17.10 -8.68
C PHE A 173 9.67 17.54 -10.11
N ALA A 174 9.52 16.63 -11.06
CA ALA A 174 9.90 16.80 -12.46
C ALA A 174 8.84 16.20 -13.39
N GLY A 175 8.80 16.69 -14.63
CA GLY A 175 7.84 16.32 -15.66
C GLY A 175 6.39 16.59 -15.33
N ASP A 176 5.52 16.17 -16.22
CA ASP A 176 4.09 16.04 -15.97
C ASP A 176 3.75 14.62 -15.52
N ALA A 177 2.81 14.48 -14.57
CA ALA A 177 2.25 13.20 -14.15
C ALA A 177 0.79 13.34 -13.70
N HIS A 178 -0.05 12.36 -14.04
CA HIS A 178 -1.38 12.28 -13.44
C HIS A 178 -1.32 11.60 -12.08
N VAL A 179 -2.03 12.16 -11.11
CA VAL A 179 -2.19 11.62 -9.76
C VAL A 179 -3.64 11.24 -9.53
N ILE A 180 -3.83 10.07 -8.96
CA ILE A 180 -5.11 9.48 -8.57
C ILE A 180 -5.04 9.19 -7.07
N ILE A 181 -6.08 9.59 -6.34
CA ILE A 181 -6.15 9.49 -4.88
C ILE A 181 -7.40 8.71 -4.51
N ASP A 182 -7.21 7.49 -4.02
CA ASP A 182 -8.25 6.67 -3.42
C ASP A 182 -8.09 6.68 -1.90
N VAL A 183 -9.19 6.84 -1.16
CA VAL A 183 -9.19 6.77 0.30
C VAL A 183 -9.51 5.34 0.72
N LEU A 184 -8.67 4.76 1.56
CA LEU A 184 -8.86 3.40 2.12
C LEU A 184 -9.53 3.46 3.49
N GLY A 185 -9.17 4.44 4.30
CA GLY A 185 -9.67 4.59 5.66
C GLY A 185 -9.20 5.85 6.35
N VAL A 186 -9.75 6.10 7.53
CA VAL A 186 -9.43 7.25 8.39
C VAL A 186 -8.97 6.80 9.76
N PHE A 187 -8.08 7.56 10.37
CA PHE A 187 -7.66 7.42 11.76
C PHE A 187 -8.30 8.52 12.59
N ASP A 188 -8.93 8.16 13.71
CA ASP A 188 -9.51 9.14 14.62
C ASP A 188 -8.45 10.02 15.33
N GLY A 189 -8.86 11.23 15.70
CA GLY A 189 -8.08 12.20 16.49
C GLY A 189 -8.63 12.40 17.91
N GLY A 190 -9.53 11.53 18.35
CA GLY A 190 -10.18 11.56 19.66
C GLY A 190 -11.20 10.43 19.79
N PRO A 191 -11.76 10.18 20.99
CA PRO A 191 -12.71 9.09 21.20
C PRO A 191 -13.98 9.29 20.37
N LEU A 192 -14.14 8.47 19.33
CA LEU A 192 -15.34 8.38 18.51
C LEU A 192 -16.16 7.13 18.89
N PRO A 193 -17.47 7.06 18.58
CA PRO A 193 -18.20 5.80 18.60
C PRO A 193 -17.62 4.89 17.50
N LEU A 194 -16.91 3.83 17.89
CA LEU A 194 -16.00 3.10 16.99
C LEU A 194 -16.77 2.10 16.09
N LEU A 195 -16.66 2.29 14.76
CA LEU A 195 -16.97 1.28 13.74
C LEU A 195 -15.69 0.65 13.15
N GLY A 196 -14.55 0.87 13.80
CA GLY A 196 -13.22 0.46 13.34
C GLY A 196 -12.42 -0.25 14.42
N GLY A 197 -11.14 -0.48 14.16
CA GLY A 197 -10.24 -1.20 15.06
C GLY A 197 -8.84 -0.60 15.16
N ARG A 198 -8.10 -0.96 16.21
CA ARG A 198 -6.67 -0.65 16.35
C ARG A 198 -5.86 -1.73 15.67
N PHE A 199 -4.69 -1.36 15.17
CA PHE A 199 -3.81 -2.29 14.50
C PHE A 199 -3.22 -3.30 15.48
N VAL A 200 -3.29 -4.57 15.11
CA VAL A 200 -2.65 -5.70 15.78
C VAL A 200 -1.66 -6.30 14.80
N SER A 201 -0.38 -6.14 15.10
CA SER A 201 0.69 -6.75 14.30
C SER A 201 0.73 -8.26 14.52
N THR A 202 1.04 -9.00 13.45
CA THR A 202 1.29 -10.44 13.50
C THR A 202 2.67 -10.76 12.95
N THR A 203 3.18 -11.95 13.25
CA THR A 203 4.28 -12.49 12.43
C THR A 203 3.75 -12.72 11.02
N PRO A 204 4.46 -12.26 9.96
CA PRO A 204 4.00 -12.42 8.58
C PRO A 204 3.60 -13.87 8.28
N THR A 205 2.35 -14.07 7.86
CA THR A 205 1.77 -15.40 7.61
C THR A 205 1.25 -15.47 6.18
N ARG A 206 1.70 -16.48 5.42
CA ARG A 206 1.24 -16.72 4.04
C ARG A 206 -0.23 -17.14 4.04
N ALA A 207 -1.11 -16.23 3.65
CA ALA A 207 -2.54 -16.48 3.53
C ALA A 207 -2.90 -17.02 2.13
N LEU A 208 -2.25 -16.50 1.09
CA LEU A 208 -2.48 -16.93 -0.29
C LEU A 208 -1.15 -17.20 -0.97
N ASP A 209 -1.05 -18.34 -1.66
CA ASP A 209 0.01 -18.61 -2.63
C ASP A 209 -0.56 -19.51 -3.72
N THR A 210 -0.96 -18.92 -4.83
CA THR A 210 -1.59 -19.71 -5.90
C THR A 210 -0.62 -20.64 -6.64
N ARG A 211 0.70 -20.54 -6.37
CA ARG A 211 1.69 -21.51 -6.88
C ARG A 211 1.68 -22.79 -6.06
N LEU A 212 1.27 -22.72 -4.79
CA LEU A 212 1.36 -23.78 -3.80
C LEU A 212 -0.02 -24.23 -3.28
N ALA A 213 -1.10 -23.76 -3.88
CA ALA A 213 -2.48 -24.00 -3.44
C ALA A 213 -2.78 -23.52 -2.00
N THR A 214 -1.98 -22.60 -1.45
CA THR A 214 -2.22 -22.01 -0.13
C THR A 214 -3.40 -21.04 -0.22
N GLY A 215 -4.33 -21.11 0.73
CA GLY A 215 -5.59 -20.35 0.69
C GLY A 215 -6.66 -20.97 -0.22
N GLY A 216 -6.49 -22.24 -0.61
CA GLY A 216 -7.52 -23.03 -1.30
C GLY A 216 -7.63 -22.81 -2.81
N THR A 217 -6.81 -21.94 -3.40
CA THR A 217 -6.78 -21.67 -4.84
C THR A 217 -5.42 -22.05 -5.43
N SER A 218 -5.40 -22.79 -6.54
CA SER A 218 -4.19 -23.21 -7.25
C SER A 218 -4.21 -22.74 -8.70
N GLY A 219 -3.03 -22.39 -9.22
CA GLY A 219 -2.85 -21.89 -10.59
C GLY A 219 -2.78 -20.36 -10.67
N ALA A 220 -2.24 -19.86 -11.77
CA ALA A 220 -2.26 -18.43 -12.04
C ALA A 220 -3.70 -17.95 -12.22
N LEU A 221 -4.02 -16.78 -11.68
CA LEU A 221 -5.27 -16.09 -12.00
C LEU A 221 -5.22 -15.76 -13.49
N ALA A 222 -6.25 -16.15 -14.21
CA ALA A 222 -6.40 -15.89 -15.64
C ALA A 222 -6.73 -14.42 -15.92
N ASP A 223 -6.80 -14.11 -17.20
CA ASP A 223 -7.17 -12.80 -17.74
C ASP A 223 -8.59 -12.44 -17.29
N HIS A 224 -8.78 -11.21 -16.79
CA HIS A 224 -10.03 -10.71 -16.22
C HIS A 224 -10.69 -11.64 -15.18
N SER A 225 -9.90 -12.40 -14.41
CA SER A 225 -10.44 -13.31 -13.39
C SER A 225 -10.30 -12.75 -11.98
N SER A 226 -11.15 -13.23 -11.08
CA SER A 226 -11.09 -12.90 -9.66
C SER A 226 -11.09 -14.14 -8.78
N LEU A 227 -10.58 -13.99 -7.56
CA LEU A 227 -10.73 -14.95 -6.49
C LEU A 227 -11.12 -14.26 -5.18
N VAL A 228 -11.66 -15.04 -4.25
CA VAL A 228 -11.95 -14.60 -2.88
C VAL A 228 -11.10 -15.42 -1.91
N LEU A 229 -10.44 -14.73 -0.98
CA LEU A 229 -9.63 -15.31 0.09
C LEU A 229 -10.32 -15.06 1.43
N ASP A 230 -10.59 -16.11 2.21
CA ASP A 230 -10.91 -15.97 3.63
C ASP A 230 -9.60 -15.85 4.42
N VAL A 231 -9.31 -14.68 5.00
CA VAL A 231 -8.04 -14.47 5.72
C VAL A 231 -8.00 -15.10 7.12
N ARG A 232 -9.12 -15.67 7.61
CA ARG A 232 -9.17 -16.24 8.96
C ARG A 232 -8.31 -17.48 9.14
N HIS A 233 -8.14 -18.27 8.08
CA HIS A 233 -7.24 -19.43 8.13
C HIS A 233 -5.77 -19.01 8.33
N ALA A 234 -5.45 -17.73 8.15
CA ALA A 234 -4.13 -17.14 8.37
C ALA A 234 -4.04 -16.37 9.70
N GLY A 235 -4.95 -16.65 10.65
CA GLY A 235 -4.89 -16.10 12.01
C GLY A 235 -5.57 -14.74 12.20
N VAL A 236 -6.27 -14.22 11.18
CA VAL A 236 -7.10 -13.01 11.33
C VAL A 236 -8.39 -13.37 12.08
N PRO A 237 -8.72 -12.72 13.21
CA PRO A 237 -9.89 -13.09 14.00
C PRO A 237 -11.19 -12.63 13.34
N SER A 238 -12.31 -13.25 13.71
CA SER A 238 -13.63 -12.96 13.12
C SER A 238 -14.18 -11.57 13.45
N ASP A 239 -13.66 -10.93 14.49
CA ASP A 239 -13.98 -9.56 14.90
C ASP A 239 -13.09 -8.49 14.24
N ALA A 240 -12.13 -8.90 13.40
CA ALA A 240 -11.33 -7.96 12.63
C ALA A 240 -12.21 -7.18 11.63
N THR A 241 -11.90 -5.89 11.47
CA THR A 241 -12.60 -4.96 10.57
C THR A 241 -11.85 -4.73 9.27
N ALA A 242 -10.52 -4.88 9.29
CA ALA A 242 -9.65 -4.75 8.12
C ALA A 242 -8.39 -5.61 8.28
N VAL A 243 -7.75 -5.97 7.17
CA VAL A 243 -6.48 -6.70 7.15
C VAL A 243 -5.42 -5.91 6.40
N MET A 244 -4.18 -6.01 6.86
CA MET A 244 -3.00 -5.50 6.19
C MET A 244 -2.18 -6.68 5.66
N MET A 245 -1.89 -6.67 4.36
CA MET A 245 -1.16 -7.73 3.67
C MET A 245 -0.06 -7.14 2.80
N ASN A 246 1.07 -7.83 2.72
CA ASN A 246 1.98 -7.67 1.60
C ASN A 246 1.51 -8.57 0.46
N VAL A 247 1.10 -7.98 -0.64
CA VAL A 247 0.64 -8.72 -1.83
C VAL A 247 1.76 -8.74 -2.84
N THR A 248 1.98 -9.87 -3.51
CA THR A 248 2.99 -10.02 -4.56
C THR A 248 2.37 -10.69 -5.78
N VAL A 249 2.60 -10.08 -6.94
CA VAL A 249 2.33 -10.65 -8.26
C VAL A 249 3.60 -11.35 -8.73
N ALA A 250 3.48 -12.61 -9.13
CA ALA A 250 4.59 -13.43 -9.59
C ALA A 250 4.35 -13.99 -11.00
N THR A 251 5.41 -13.97 -11.81
CA THR A 251 5.43 -14.46 -13.20
C THR A 251 4.24 -14.00 -14.05
N PRO A 252 3.91 -12.69 -14.08
CA PRO A 252 2.83 -12.20 -14.93
C PRO A 252 3.18 -12.38 -16.41
N THR A 253 2.23 -12.86 -17.22
CA THR A 253 2.45 -13.09 -18.66
C THR A 253 2.23 -11.85 -19.53
N SER A 254 1.58 -10.82 -18.98
CA SER A 254 1.37 -9.51 -19.61
C SER A 254 1.63 -8.40 -18.60
N GLY A 255 1.79 -7.17 -19.10
CA GLY A 255 1.61 -5.99 -18.25
C GLY A 255 0.15 -5.85 -17.83
N GLY A 256 -0.07 -5.41 -16.59
CA GLY A 256 -1.41 -5.26 -16.02
C GLY A 256 -1.39 -4.80 -14.57
N TYR A 257 -2.51 -5.02 -13.89
CA TYR A 257 -2.67 -4.65 -12.49
C TYR A 257 -3.50 -5.68 -11.72
N VAL A 258 -3.31 -5.67 -10.40
CA VAL A 258 -4.17 -6.36 -9.44
C VAL A 258 -4.92 -5.34 -8.60
N THR A 259 -6.22 -5.55 -8.47
CA THR A 259 -7.11 -4.82 -7.56
C THR A 259 -7.46 -5.74 -6.39
N VAL A 260 -7.47 -5.18 -5.18
CA VAL A 260 -7.83 -5.87 -3.94
C VAL A 260 -8.90 -5.07 -3.22
N TRP A 261 -10.01 -5.71 -2.86
CA TRP A 261 -11.15 -5.02 -2.24
C TRP A 261 -11.94 -5.95 -1.30
N PRO A 262 -12.84 -5.40 -0.47
CA PRO A 262 -13.64 -6.23 0.45
C PRO A 262 -14.55 -7.19 -0.32
N ALA A 263 -14.55 -8.47 0.03
CA ALA A 263 -15.41 -9.45 -0.62
C ALA A 263 -16.91 -9.09 -0.47
N GLY A 264 -17.69 -9.37 -1.50
CA GLY A 264 -19.12 -9.02 -1.55
C GLY A 264 -19.41 -7.55 -1.81
N ARG A 265 -18.39 -6.69 -1.97
CA ARG A 265 -18.55 -5.30 -2.46
C ARG A 265 -18.25 -5.20 -3.95
N ALA A 266 -18.79 -4.17 -4.58
CA ALA A 266 -18.45 -3.83 -5.96
C ALA A 266 -16.97 -3.44 -6.05
N MET A 267 -16.27 -3.99 -7.03
CA MET A 267 -14.91 -3.58 -7.35
C MET A 267 -14.92 -2.15 -7.90
N LEU A 268 -14.04 -1.30 -7.40
CA LEU A 268 -13.77 0.02 -7.99
C LEU A 268 -12.63 -0.06 -8.99
N ASP A 269 -12.61 0.87 -9.94
CA ASP A 269 -11.48 1.12 -10.83
C ASP A 269 -10.30 1.69 -10.01
N SER A 270 -9.55 0.82 -9.36
CA SER A 270 -8.38 1.12 -8.54
C SER A 270 -7.35 0.01 -8.72
N SER A 271 -6.08 0.33 -8.52
CA SER A 271 -4.99 -0.65 -8.63
C SER A 271 -4.16 -0.63 -7.36
N ASN A 272 -3.85 -1.82 -6.84
CA ASN A 272 -2.96 -1.99 -5.69
C ASN A 272 -1.55 -2.39 -6.15
N LEU A 273 -1.44 -3.07 -7.29
CA LEU A 273 -0.16 -3.43 -7.88
C LEU A 273 -0.25 -3.21 -9.38
N ASN A 274 0.80 -2.62 -9.97
CA ASN A 274 0.98 -2.52 -11.41
C ASN A 274 2.30 -3.18 -11.78
N PHE A 275 2.28 -3.95 -12.86
CA PHE A 275 3.39 -4.80 -13.24
C PHE A 275 3.52 -4.89 -14.75
N ARG A 276 4.74 -5.19 -15.20
CA ARG A 276 5.06 -5.56 -16.58
C ARG A 276 5.18 -7.08 -16.71
N ALA A 277 5.12 -7.59 -17.93
CA ALA A 277 5.34 -9.02 -18.18
C ALA A 277 6.69 -9.48 -17.60
N GLY A 278 6.69 -10.62 -16.90
CA GLY A 278 7.85 -11.19 -16.22
C GLY A 278 8.30 -10.47 -14.95
N GLN A 279 7.74 -9.32 -14.60
CA GLN A 279 8.14 -8.55 -13.42
C GLN A 279 7.46 -9.07 -12.16
N VAL A 280 8.24 -9.42 -11.14
CA VAL A 280 7.72 -9.63 -9.79
C VAL A 280 7.50 -8.27 -9.13
N THR A 281 6.29 -8.01 -8.66
CA THR A 281 5.93 -6.75 -8.00
C THR A 281 5.22 -7.04 -6.70
N ALA A 282 5.73 -6.47 -5.61
CA ALA A 282 5.08 -6.47 -4.30
C ALA A 282 4.63 -5.06 -3.91
N ASN A 283 3.51 -4.97 -3.18
CA ASN A 283 3.04 -3.74 -2.55
C ASN A 283 2.27 -4.05 -1.25
N LEU A 284 2.28 -3.10 -0.31
CA LEU A 284 1.44 -3.19 0.88
C LEU A 284 -0.01 -2.90 0.50
N VAL A 285 -0.94 -3.69 1.03
CA VAL A 285 -2.37 -3.56 0.80
C VAL A 285 -3.08 -3.55 2.15
N VAL A 286 -3.95 -2.56 2.36
CA VAL A 286 -4.88 -2.53 3.48
C VAL A 286 -6.29 -2.53 2.92
N VAL A 287 -7.11 -3.46 3.40
CA VAL A 287 -8.44 -3.69 2.86
C VAL A 287 -9.42 -3.98 4.02
N PRO A 288 -10.57 -3.28 4.08
CA PRO A 288 -11.65 -3.67 4.98
C PRO A 288 -12.09 -5.10 4.67
N LEU A 289 -12.48 -5.84 5.70
CA LEU A 289 -12.97 -7.20 5.48
C LEU A 289 -14.41 -7.15 4.95
N GLY A 290 -14.67 -7.98 3.93
CA GLY A 290 -16.01 -8.19 3.39
C GLY A 290 -16.92 -8.94 4.35
N THR A 291 -18.15 -9.22 3.90
CA THR A 291 -18.99 -10.22 4.58
C THR A 291 -18.21 -11.52 4.67
N ASP A 292 -18.25 -12.16 5.84
CA ASP A 292 -17.50 -13.38 6.12
C ASP A 292 -15.97 -13.24 6.08
N GLY A 293 -15.39 -12.08 6.38
CA GLY A 293 -13.94 -11.95 6.54
C GLY A 293 -13.15 -12.07 5.23
N GLY A 294 -13.84 -12.03 4.08
CA GLY A 294 -13.26 -12.27 2.77
C GLY A 294 -12.59 -11.03 2.16
N VAL A 295 -11.56 -11.27 1.37
CA VAL A 295 -10.89 -10.30 0.51
C VAL A 295 -10.93 -10.79 -0.93
N SER A 296 -11.33 -9.94 -1.86
CA SER A 296 -11.33 -10.24 -3.28
C SER A 296 -10.07 -9.73 -3.98
N PHE A 297 -9.57 -10.48 -4.95
CA PHE A 297 -8.47 -10.13 -5.83
C PHE A 297 -8.92 -10.23 -7.28
N PHE A 298 -8.53 -9.28 -8.12
CA PHE A 298 -8.82 -9.27 -9.56
C PHE A 298 -7.51 -9.12 -10.31
N ASN A 299 -7.32 -9.94 -11.34
CA ASN A 299 -6.24 -9.77 -12.31
C ASN A 299 -6.81 -9.18 -13.60
N ALA A 300 -6.31 -8.01 -14.00
CA ALA A 300 -6.82 -7.32 -15.18
C ALA A 300 -6.44 -8.01 -16.48
N PHE A 301 -5.16 -8.32 -16.68
CA PHE A 301 -4.64 -8.75 -17.98
C PHE A 301 -3.64 -9.88 -17.88
N GLY A 302 -3.62 -10.74 -18.90
CA GLY A 302 -2.77 -11.91 -18.95
C GLY A 302 -3.06 -12.85 -17.79
N SER A 303 -2.05 -13.59 -17.35
CA SER A 303 -2.15 -14.48 -16.21
C SER A 303 -1.01 -14.24 -15.23
N THR A 304 -1.29 -14.37 -13.93
CA THR A 304 -0.27 -14.20 -12.89
C THR A 304 -0.58 -14.99 -11.63
N HIS A 305 0.46 -15.37 -10.89
CA HIS A 305 0.30 -15.88 -9.54
C HIS A 305 0.16 -14.73 -8.55
N VAL A 306 -0.77 -14.89 -7.61
CA VAL A 306 -0.95 -13.95 -6.51
C VAL A 306 -0.51 -14.62 -5.22
N ILE A 307 0.23 -13.85 -4.45
CA ILE A 307 0.75 -14.22 -3.15
C ILE A 307 0.29 -13.13 -2.18
N ALA A 308 -0.21 -13.51 -1.01
CA ALA A 308 -0.56 -12.55 0.04
C ALA A 308 -0.06 -13.05 1.40
N ASP A 309 0.73 -12.21 2.06
CA ASP A 309 1.23 -12.41 3.41
C ASP A 309 0.53 -11.44 4.35
N VAL A 310 -0.23 -11.94 5.33
CA VAL A 310 -0.85 -11.13 6.38
C VAL A 310 0.24 -10.65 7.35
N VAL A 311 0.35 -9.33 7.52
CA VAL A 311 1.31 -8.69 8.45
C VAL A 311 0.63 -8.09 9.69
N GLY A 312 -0.70 -8.00 9.67
CA GLY A 312 -1.52 -7.59 10.79
C GLY A 312 -2.97 -7.34 10.39
N TYR A 313 -3.81 -6.98 11.35
CA TYR A 313 -5.23 -6.70 11.17
C TYR A 313 -5.70 -5.58 12.11
N TYR A 314 -6.89 -5.03 11.86
CA TYR A 314 -7.50 -4.00 12.71
C TYR A 314 -8.69 -4.58 13.47
N ARG A 315 -8.74 -4.42 14.79
CA ARG A 315 -9.89 -4.81 15.65
C ARG A 315 -10.04 -3.91 16.87
#